data_AF-A0A1N7QPC5-F1
#
_entry.id   AF-A0A1N7QPC5-F1
#
_cell.length_a   1.000
_cell.length_b   1.000
_cell.length_c   1.000
_cell.angle_alpha   90.00
_cell.angle_beta   90.00
_cell.angle_gamma   90.00
#
_symmetry.space_group_name_H-M   'P 1'
#
loop_
_entity.id
_entity.type
_entity.pdbx_description
1 polymer ?
#
loop_
_entity_poly.entity_id
_entity_poly.type
_entity_poly.pdbx_seq_one_letter_code
_entity_poly.pdbx_strand_id
1 'polypeptide(L)'
;MAKKAVTLEGLLNTESRPVDTGIPQRGAEPAVVETKPTPKKREGEKRLTLALDGETYRRLRIHAATTDQTHQDILEHALAEYLKSVNA
;
A
#
# COMPACT_ATOMS: atom_id res chain seq x y z
N MET A 1 45.50 20.33 -25.88
CA MET A 1 44.89 19.11 -26.44
C MET A 1 43.76 18.67 -25.51
N ALA A 2 42.54 19.19 -25.70
CA ALA A 2 41.40 18.82 -24.86
C ALA A 2 40.90 17.43 -25.25
N LYS A 3 40.85 16.49 -24.29
CA LYS A 3 40.29 15.15 -24.49
C LYS A 3 38.77 15.30 -24.61
N LYS A 4 38.22 15.14 -25.82
CA LYS A 4 36.77 15.13 -26.04
C LYS A 4 36.18 13.98 -25.23
N ALA A 5 35.25 14.32 -24.33
CA ALA A 5 34.48 13.33 -23.58
C ALA A 5 33.61 12.54 -24.56
N VAL A 6 33.67 11.22 -24.48
CA VAL A 6 32.80 10.33 -25.26
C VAL A 6 31.43 10.38 -24.60
N THR A 7 30.47 11.03 -25.25
CA THR A 7 29.07 11.03 -24.84
C THR A 7 28.37 9.84 -25.50
N LEU A 8 27.57 9.11 -24.72
CA LEU A 8 26.81 7.93 -25.17
C LEU A 8 25.49 8.31 -25.87
N GLU A 9 25.23 9.61 -26.02
CA GLU A 9 24.13 10.18 -26.80
C GLU A 9 24.29 9.80 -28.27
N GLY A 10 23.56 8.77 -28.70
CA GLY A 10 23.58 8.24 -30.05
C GLY A 10 24.11 6.80 -30.18
N LEU A 11 24.70 6.23 -29.13
CA LEU A 11 25.07 4.81 -29.08
C LEU A 11 23.95 3.90 -28.56
N LEU A 12 23.01 4.46 -27.81
CA LEU A 12 21.89 3.73 -27.23
C LEU A 12 20.61 4.10 -27.99
N ASN A 13 20.03 3.12 -28.70
CA ASN A 13 18.68 3.24 -29.24
C ASN A 13 17.68 3.07 -28.10
N THR A 14 17.12 4.17 -27.62
CA THR A 14 16.13 4.16 -26.52
C THR A 14 14.73 3.72 -26.98
N GLU A 15 14.50 3.64 -28.29
CA GLU A 15 13.21 3.23 -28.87
C GLU A 15 13.13 1.73 -29.18
N SER A 16 14.25 0.98 -29.09
CA SER A 16 14.24 -0.44 -29.35
C SER A 16 13.55 -1.18 -28.21
N ARG A 17 12.39 -1.77 -28.49
CA ARG A 17 11.74 -2.71 -27.57
C ARG A 17 12.51 -4.04 -27.58
N PRO A 18 12.73 -4.67 -26.41
CA PRO A 18 13.29 -6.00 -26.35
C PRO A 18 12.49 -6.94 -27.25
N VAL A 19 13.17 -7.67 -28.14
CA VAL A 19 12.53 -8.72 -28.94
C VAL A 19 12.01 -9.76 -27.97
N ASP A 20 10.72 -10.08 -28.04
CA ASP A 20 10.13 -11.14 -27.22
C ASP A 20 10.70 -12.48 -27.69
N THR A 21 11.69 -12.95 -26.94
CA THR A 21 12.44 -14.18 -27.21
C THR A 21 11.75 -15.40 -26.61
N GLY A 22 10.60 -15.24 -25.95
CA GLY A 22 9.92 -16.30 -25.20
C GLY A 22 10.68 -16.75 -23.95
N ILE A 23 11.81 -16.12 -23.62
CA ILE A 23 12.61 -16.38 -22.43
C ILE A 23 12.28 -15.31 -21.39
N PRO A 24 11.85 -15.67 -20.17
CA PRO A 24 11.53 -14.70 -19.14
C PRO A 24 12.78 -13.90 -18.74
N GLN A 25 12.85 -12.64 -19.17
CA GLN A 25 13.89 -11.70 -18.78
C GLN A 25 13.47 -10.92 -17.54
N ARG A 26 14.28 -11.04 -16.48
CA ARG A 26 14.10 -10.26 -15.25
C ARG A 26 14.11 -8.77 -15.58
N GLY A 27 12.98 -8.10 -15.40
CA GLY A 27 12.81 -6.66 -15.65
C GLY A 27 12.13 -6.28 -16.97
N ALA A 28 11.73 -7.26 -17.80
CA ALA A 28 11.01 -7.02 -19.06
C ALA A 28 9.47 -6.99 -18.91
N GLU A 29 8.95 -7.41 -17.76
CA GLU A 29 7.51 -7.33 -17.47
C GLU A 29 7.14 -5.88 -17.12
N PRO A 30 6.18 -5.23 -17.80
CA PRO A 30 5.53 -4.07 -17.22
C PRO A 30 4.91 -4.56 -15.92
N ALA A 31 5.25 -3.93 -14.80
CA ALA A 31 4.67 -4.24 -13.50
C ALA A 31 3.14 -4.28 -13.69
N VAL A 32 2.57 -5.48 -13.67
CA VAL A 32 1.13 -5.65 -13.55
C VAL A 32 0.83 -4.97 -12.24
N VAL A 33 0.27 -3.77 -12.32
CA VAL A 33 -0.28 -3.07 -11.17
C VAL A 33 -1.43 -3.97 -10.76
N GLU A 34 -1.14 -4.94 -9.91
CA GLU A 34 -2.14 -5.66 -9.15
C GLU A 34 -2.95 -4.56 -8.48
N THR A 35 -4.10 -4.25 -9.07
CA THR A 35 -5.11 -3.40 -8.51
C THR A 35 -5.58 -4.12 -7.27
N LYS A 36 -4.85 -3.92 -6.17
CA LYS A 36 -5.32 -4.24 -4.82
C LYS A 36 -6.76 -3.78 -4.77
N PRO A 37 -7.72 -4.66 -4.42
CA PRO A 37 -9.13 -4.31 -4.42
C PRO A 37 -9.28 -3.02 -3.63
N THR A 38 -9.66 -1.95 -4.31
CA THR A 38 -9.93 -0.68 -3.66
C THR A 38 -11.05 -0.95 -2.68
N PRO A 39 -10.84 -0.72 -1.36
CA PRO A 39 -11.86 -1.00 -0.38
C PRO A 39 -13.12 -0.22 -0.78
N LYS A 40 -14.22 -0.97 -0.91
CA LYS A 40 -15.53 -0.47 -1.33
C LYS A 40 -15.92 0.64 -0.36
N LYS A 41 -15.88 1.90 -0.81
CA LYS A 41 -16.28 3.05 0.02
C LYS A 41 -17.74 2.87 0.42
N ARG A 42 -18.02 2.85 1.73
CA ARG A 42 -19.40 2.74 2.25
C ARG A 42 -20.06 4.12 2.18
N GLU A 43 -21.35 4.20 1.87
CA GLU A 43 -22.08 5.47 1.90
C GLU A 43 -22.09 6.02 3.33
N GLY A 44 -21.61 7.26 3.52
CA GLY A 44 -21.46 7.88 4.85
C GLY A 44 -20.12 7.60 5.57
N GLU A 45 -19.16 6.93 4.93
CA GLU A 45 -17.85 6.66 5.51
C GLU A 45 -17.07 7.96 5.82
N LYS A 46 -16.87 8.24 7.10
CA LYS A 46 -15.96 9.29 7.57
C LYS A 46 -14.60 8.68 7.87
N ARG A 47 -13.55 9.26 7.29
CA ARG A 47 -12.17 8.83 7.52
C ARG A 47 -11.62 9.53 8.75
N LEU A 48 -11.17 8.75 9.71
CA LEU A 48 -10.50 9.22 10.92
C LEU A 48 -9.05 8.73 10.89
N THR A 49 -8.09 9.63 11.08
CA THR A 49 -6.70 9.26 11.37
C THR A 49 -6.50 9.40 12.87
N LEU A 50 -6.16 8.30 13.53
CA LEU A 50 -5.97 8.25 14.98
C LEU A 50 -4.49 8.10 15.30
N ALA A 51 -3.96 8.99 16.15
CA ALA A 51 -2.64 8.83 16.72
C ALA A 51 -2.76 8.04 18.03
N LEU A 52 -2.21 6.83 18.03
CA LEU A 52 -2.11 5.98 19.22
C LEU A 52 -0.66 5.92 19.68
N ASP A 53 -0.45 5.71 20.98
CA ASP A 53 0.86 5.33 21.48
C ASP A 53 1.25 3.93 20.94
N GLY A 54 2.56 3.69 20.86
CA GLY A 54 3.08 2.46 20.27
C GLY A 54 2.68 1.19 21.03
N GLU A 55 2.46 1.28 22.34
CA GLU A 55 2.05 0.14 23.16
C GLU A 55 0.60 -0.23 22.91
N THR A 56 -0.31 0.76 22.93
CA THR A 56 -1.73 0.56 22.61
C THR A 56 -1.91 0.04 21.20
N TYR A 57 -1.17 0.59 20.22
CA TYR A 57 -1.22 0.06 18.86
C TYR A 57 -0.75 -1.39 18.78
N ARG A 58 0.31 -1.76 19.52
CA ARG A 58 0.78 -3.15 19.58
C ARG A 58 -0.28 -4.09 20.15
N ARG A 59 -0.95 -3.70 21.24
CA ARG A 59 -2.04 -4.47 21.85
C ARG A 59 -3.20 -4.65 20.86
N LEU A 60 -3.61 -3.57 20.20
CA LEU A 60 -4.65 -3.59 19.17
C LEU A 60 -4.29 -4.55 18.03
N ARG A 61 -3.03 -4.50 17.54
CA ARG A 61 -2.54 -5.37 16.47
C ARG A 61 -2.57 -6.85 16.85
N ILE A 62 -2.15 -7.18 18.08
CA ILE A 62 -2.19 -8.56 18.58
C ILE A 62 -3.63 -9.05 18.70
N HIS A 63 -4.52 -8.19 19.22
CA HIS A 63 -5.93 -8.52 19.36
C HIS A 63 -6.58 -8.78 18.00
N ALA A 64 -6.37 -7.89 17.02
CA ALA A 64 -6.85 -8.04 15.65
C ALA A 64 -6.39 -9.36 15.00
N ALA A 65 -5.13 -9.74 15.20
CA ALA A 65 -4.59 -11.01 14.70
C ALA A 65 -5.18 -12.24 15.40
N THR A 66 -5.60 -12.11 16.67
CA THR A 66 -6.17 -13.22 17.44
C THR A 66 -7.65 -13.42 17.14
N THR A 67 -8.40 -12.34 16.89
CA THR A 67 -9.84 -12.37 16.64
C THR A 67 -10.21 -12.41 15.16
N ASP A 68 -9.23 -12.35 14.26
CA ASP A 68 -9.41 -12.24 12.81
C ASP A 68 -10.33 -11.06 12.43
N GLN A 69 -10.15 -9.94 13.12
CA GLN A 69 -10.94 -8.72 12.93
C GLN A 69 -10.09 -7.59 12.37
N THR A 70 -10.71 -6.70 11.60
CA THR A 70 -10.03 -5.51 11.15
C THR A 70 -9.88 -4.51 12.29
N HIS A 71 -8.82 -3.69 12.25
CA HIS A 71 -8.65 -2.58 13.21
C HIS A 71 -9.88 -1.66 13.23
N GLN A 72 -10.54 -1.48 12.08
CA GLN A 72 -11.74 -0.67 11.97
C GLN A 72 -12.91 -1.28 12.75
N ASP A 73 -13.19 -2.57 12.59
CA ASP A 73 -14.32 -3.23 13.26
C ASP A 73 -14.16 -3.18 14.80
N ILE A 74 -12.92 -3.38 15.28
CA ILE A 74 -12.60 -3.32 16.71
C ILE A 74 -12.85 -1.91 17.25
N LEU A 75 -12.40 -0.87 16.54
CA LEU A 75 -12.58 0.51 16.95
C LEU A 75 -14.05 0.95 16.89
N GLU A 76 -14.79 0.51 15.86
CA GLU A 76 -16.23 0.78 15.77
C GLU A 76 -17.00 0.13 16.92
N HIS A 77 -16.67 -1.11 17.28
CA HIS A 77 -17.30 -1.82 18.38
C HIS A 77 -17.01 -1.14 19.73
N ALA A 78 -15.73 -0.85 20.01
CA ALA A 78 -15.32 -0.19 21.24
C ALA A 78 -15.94 1.21 21.40
N LEU A 79 -16.02 1.98 20.30
CA LEU A 79 -16.65 3.29 20.30
C LEU A 79 -18.16 3.19 20.56
N ALA A 80 -18.85 2.23 19.93
CA ALA A 80 -20.28 2.02 20.15
C ALA A 80 -20.58 1.62 21.60
N GLU A 81 -19.74 0.78 22.20
CA GLU A 81 -19.85 0.40 23.62
C GLU A 81 -19.61 1.59 24.55
N TYR A 82 -18.57 2.38 24.29
CA TYR A 82 -18.28 3.59 25.05
C TYR A 82 -19.43 4.62 24.98
N LEU A 83 -19.99 4.86 23.80
CA LEU A 83 -21.11 5.80 23.65
C LEU A 83 -22.38 5.31 24.34
N LYS A 84 -22.60 3.99 24.42
CA LYS A 84 -23.71 3.41 25.19
C LYS A 84 -23.53 3.64 26.69
N SER A 85 -22.31 3.51 27.22
CA SER A 85 -22.06 3.70 28.66
C SER A 85 -22.10 5.17 29.08
N VAL A 86 -21.72 6.10 28.20
CA VAL A 86 -21.77 7.54 28.49
C VAL A 86 -23.18 8.12 28.41
N ASN A 87 -24.06 7.54 27.59
CA ASN A 87 -25.47 7.94 27.48
C ASN A 87 -26.41 7.16 28.43
N ALA A 88 -25.88 6.27 29.27
CA ALA A 88 -26.63 5.48 30.24
C ALA A 88 -26.86 6.25 31.55
#